data_AF-G2XXC5-F1
#
_entry.id   AF-G2XXC5-F1
#
_cell.length_a   1.000
_cell.length_b   1.000
_cell.length_c   1.000
_cell.angle_alpha   90.00
_cell.angle_beta   90.00
_cell.angle_gamma   90.00
#
_symmetry.space_group_name_H-M   'P 1'
#
loop_
_entity.id
_entity.type
_entity.pdbx_description
1 polymer ?
#
loop_
_entity_poly.entity_id
_entity_poly.type
_entity_poly.pdbx_seq_one_letter_code
_entity_poly.pdbx_strand_id
1 'polypeptide(L)'
;MHTQSPSTSAQIEEKLQKAIISLQLKEFKSIRKAAEHFEVPKSTLADRLAGKKTRSQTHEMAQILSNAEENTLVRWISRLTITGFPATPMLVKEMADEIRLRRVRVASSRNPTSTEIPPIGHEWIYRFQKRHPELKTCYSRQLESNRAKEATPENIQAWFDAFRTRLIERKYELDDMYNMDETGFGVGSTQSTRIIVDSTQNWKCSITYGHFQGSEYEFCMDSKGHTSKLAVLY
;
A
#
# COMPACT_ATOMS: atom_id res chain seq x y z
N MET A 1 6.28 -32.70 18.05
CA MET A 1 7.52 -31.95 17.73
C MET A 1 7.10 -30.63 17.12
N HIS A 2 7.22 -29.52 17.85
CA HIS A 2 6.87 -28.21 17.34
C HIS A 2 8.03 -27.70 16.47
N THR A 3 7.86 -27.77 15.16
CA THR A 3 8.72 -27.08 14.18
C THR A 3 8.50 -25.58 14.37
N GLN A 4 9.42 -24.92 15.08
CA GLN A 4 9.50 -23.47 15.05
C GLN A 4 9.72 -23.04 13.59
N SER A 5 8.87 -22.16 13.09
CA SER A 5 9.02 -21.55 11.77
C SER A 5 10.41 -20.91 11.66
N PRO A 6 11.12 -21.06 10.53
CA PRO A 6 12.45 -20.50 10.37
C PRO A 6 12.38 -18.98 10.57
N SER A 7 13.21 -18.47 11.48
CA SER A 7 13.31 -17.05 11.78
C SER A 7 13.67 -16.26 10.52
N THR A 8 12.95 -15.16 10.28
CA THR A 8 13.18 -14.31 9.10
C THR A 8 14.56 -13.65 9.21
N SER A 9 15.24 -13.39 8.09
CA SER A 9 16.57 -12.76 8.08
C SER A 9 16.63 -11.45 8.86
N ALA A 10 15.54 -10.68 8.89
CA ALA A 10 15.42 -9.45 9.68
C ALA A 10 15.43 -9.72 11.20
N GLN A 11 14.74 -10.76 11.66
CA GLN A 11 14.69 -11.14 13.08
C GLN A 11 16.05 -11.65 13.56
N ILE A 12 16.77 -12.39 12.71
CA ILE A 12 18.14 -12.84 13.01
C ILE A 12 19.07 -11.63 13.12
N GLU A 13 18.94 -10.65 12.24
CA GLU A 13 19.75 -9.43 12.29
C GLU A 13 19.45 -8.59 13.54
N GLU A 14 18.18 -8.47 13.95
CA GLU A 14 17.81 -7.78 15.19
C GLU A 14 18.41 -8.46 16.43
N LYS A 15 18.37 -9.80 16.48
CA LYS A 15 19.04 -10.58 17.54
C LYS A 15 20.56 -10.35 17.55
N LEU A 16 21.19 -10.28 16.37
CA LEU A 16 22.62 -9.97 16.25
C LEU A 16 22.95 -8.57 16.77
N GLN A 17 22.15 -7.55 16.44
CA GLN A 17 22.37 -6.19 16.92
C GLN A 17 22.21 -6.10 18.45
N LYS A 18 21.19 -6.74 19.02
CA LYS A 18 21.01 -6.85 20.48
C LYS A 18 22.21 -7.53 21.15
N ALA A 19 22.71 -8.61 20.55
CA ALA A 19 23.90 -9.31 21.04
C ALA A 19 25.16 -8.42 21.01
N ILE A 20 25.35 -7.61 19.98
CA ILE A 20 26.47 -6.66 19.89
C ILE A 20 26.37 -5.59 20.99
N ILE A 21 25.19 -5.00 21.19
CA ILE A 21 24.96 -3.99 22.22
C ILE A 21 25.24 -4.56 23.62
N SER A 22 24.72 -5.74 23.94
CA SER A 22 24.95 -6.39 25.25
C SER A 22 26.43 -6.72 25.51
N LEU A 23 27.20 -7.05 24.46
CA LEU A 23 28.65 -7.24 24.55
C LEU A 23 29.39 -5.92 24.79
N GLN A 24 28.95 -4.82 24.17
CA GLN A 24 29.50 -3.48 24.40
C GLN A 24 29.21 -2.99 25.82
N LEU A 25 28.01 -3.29 26.34
CA LEU A 25 27.61 -3.02 27.73
C LEU A 25 28.27 -3.96 28.76
N LYS A 26 29.13 -4.89 28.32
CA LYS A 26 29.84 -5.89 29.15
C LYS A 26 28.91 -6.79 29.97
N GLU A 27 27.65 -6.97 29.56
CA GLU A 27 26.71 -7.89 30.20
C GLU A 27 27.15 -9.35 30.03
N PHE A 28 27.80 -9.66 28.91
CA PHE A 28 28.35 -10.98 28.62
C PHE A 28 29.88 -10.96 28.58
N LYS A 29 30.51 -11.91 29.28
CA LYS A 29 31.97 -12.06 29.35
C LYS A 29 32.61 -12.59 28.05
N SER A 30 31.83 -13.16 27.14
CA SER A 30 32.36 -13.72 25.89
C SER A 30 31.32 -13.73 24.77
N ILE A 31 31.81 -13.66 23.53
CA ILE A 31 30.99 -13.76 22.31
C ILE A 31 30.17 -15.05 22.30
N ARG A 32 30.74 -16.16 22.82
CA ARG A 32 30.04 -17.46 22.88
C ARG A 32 28.82 -17.39 23.80
N LYS A 33 28.93 -16.78 24.98
CA LYS A 33 27.82 -16.64 25.93
C LYS A 33 26.72 -15.74 25.38
N ALA A 34 27.08 -14.63 24.73
CA ALA A 34 26.11 -13.78 24.06
C ALA A 34 25.41 -14.53 22.91
N ALA A 35 26.17 -15.23 22.06
CA ALA A 35 25.62 -16.00 20.95
C ALA A 35 24.60 -17.06 21.40
N GLU A 36 24.92 -17.77 22.48
CA GLU A 36 24.02 -18.76 23.09
C GLU A 36 22.76 -18.12 23.68
N HIS A 37 22.91 -17.01 24.42
CA HIS A 37 21.77 -16.30 25.02
C HIS A 37 20.79 -15.73 23.99
N PHE A 38 21.31 -15.15 22.89
CA PHE A 38 20.48 -14.58 21.82
C PHE A 38 20.11 -15.59 20.73
N GLU A 39 20.50 -16.86 20.87
CA GLU A 39 20.24 -17.94 19.90
C GLU A 39 20.73 -17.61 18.48
N VAL A 40 21.92 -17.02 18.37
CA VAL A 40 22.54 -16.66 17.08
C VAL A 40 23.83 -17.44 16.84
N PRO A 41 24.18 -17.77 15.59
CA PRO A 41 25.44 -18.44 15.30
C PRO A 41 26.64 -17.59 15.72
N LYS A 42 27.56 -18.18 16.50
CA LYS A 42 28.79 -17.52 16.98
C LYS A 42 29.61 -16.92 15.84
N SER A 43 29.75 -17.65 14.72
CA SER A 43 30.50 -17.20 13.55
C SER A 43 29.92 -15.93 12.96
N THR A 44 28.60 -15.86 12.80
CA THR A 44 27.89 -14.69 12.28
C THR A 44 28.00 -13.49 13.23
N LEU A 45 27.92 -13.71 14.54
CA LEU A 45 28.12 -12.65 15.53
C LEU A 45 29.55 -12.11 15.50
N ALA A 46 30.56 -12.97 15.40
CA ALA A 46 31.97 -12.58 15.28
C ALA A 46 32.23 -11.80 13.98
N ASP A 47 31.65 -12.25 12.87
CA ASP A 47 31.72 -11.57 11.57
C ASP A 47 31.11 -10.15 11.62
N ARG A 48 29.98 -9.99 12.31
CA ARG A 48 29.36 -8.67 12.53
C ARG A 48 30.21 -7.76 13.39
N LEU A 49 30.82 -8.27 14.46
CA LEU A 49 31.78 -7.54 15.30
C LEU A 49 33.02 -7.10 14.53
N ALA A 50 33.48 -7.91 13.57
CA ALA A 50 34.56 -7.56 12.65
C ALA A 50 34.16 -6.55 11.55
N GLY A 51 32.90 -6.08 11.56
CA GLY A 51 32.41 -5.06 10.63
C GLY A 51 31.90 -5.62 9.30
N LYS A 52 31.70 -6.94 9.17
CA LYS A 52 31.10 -7.48 7.93
C LYS A 52 29.66 -6.99 7.79
N LYS A 53 29.39 -6.38 6.64
CA LYS A 53 28.07 -5.85 6.27
C LYS A 53 27.01 -6.95 6.13
N THR A 54 25.75 -6.60 6.31
CA THR A 54 24.64 -7.53 6.08
C THR A 54 24.52 -7.91 4.62
N ARG A 55 23.91 -9.06 4.30
CA ARG A 55 23.71 -9.46 2.89
C ARG A 55 22.96 -8.38 2.11
N SER A 56 21.98 -7.73 2.74
CA SER A 56 21.25 -6.59 2.17
C SER A 56 22.18 -5.41 1.87
N GLN A 57 23.05 -5.04 2.82
CA GLN A 57 24.05 -3.97 2.65
C GLN A 57 25.15 -4.32 1.65
N THR A 58 25.57 -5.59 1.55
CA THR A 58 26.58 -6.02 0.57
C THR A 58 26.06 -5.87 -0.86
N HIS A 59 24.77 -6.13 -1.09
CA HIS A 59 24.15 -5.95 -2.39
C HIS A 59 23.75 -4.49 -2.69
N GLU A 60 23.90 -3.56 -1.75
CA GLU A 60 23.55 -2.14 -1.93
C GLU A 60 24.25 -1.51 -3.14
N MET A 61 25.50 -1.87 -3.41
CA MET A 61 26.26 -1.36 -4.56
C MET A 61 25.70 -1.79 -5.92
N ALA A 62 24.92 -2.86 -5.96
CA ALA A 62 24.26 -3.35 -7.16
C ALA A 62 22.80 -2.86 -7.30
N GLN A 63 22.28 -2.14 -6.30
CA GLN A 63 20.93 -1.60 -6.34
C GLN A 63 20.89 -0.25 -7.08
N ILE A 64 19.73 0.04 -7.66
CA ILE A 64 19.47 1.31 -8.37
C ILE A 64 19.46 2.48 -7.37
N LEU A 65 18.82 2.28 -6.22
CA LEU A 65 18.82 3.19 -5.09
C LEU A 65 19.58 2.54 -3.92
N SER A 66 20.32 3.35 -3.17
CA SER A 66 20.89 2.92 -1.89
C SER A 66 19.78 2.65 -0.88
N ASN A 67 20.08 1.90 0.18
CA ASN A 67 19.09 1.62 1.21
C ASN A 67 18.58 2.91 1.88
N ALA A 68 19.44 3.92 2.01
CA ALA A 68 19.07 5.23 2.54
C ALA A 68 18.07 5.97 1.63
N GLU A 69 18.25 5.90 0.32
CA GLU A 69 17.34 6.49 -0.67
C GLU A 69 16.03 5.71 -0.81
N GLU A 70 16.07 4.39 -0.72
CA GLU A 70 14.82 3.60 -0.67
C GLU A 70 14.02 3.97 0.57
N ASN A 71 14.67 4.14 1.73
CA ASN A 71 14.01 4.57 2.96
C ASN A 71 13.44 6.01 2.90
N THR A 72 14.03 6.93 2.12
CA THR A 72 13.40 8.24 1.90
C THR A 72 12.17 8.12 0.99
N LEU A 73 12.23 7.28 -0.03
CA LEU A 73 11.10 7.01 -0.92
C LEU A 73 9.94 6.35 -0.18
N VAL A 74 10.21 5.38 0.71
CA VAL A 74 9.20 4.75 1.57
C VAL A 74 8.52 5.79 2.46
N ARG A 75 9.30 6.64 3.15
CA ARG A 75 8.74 7.71 3.99
C ARG A 75 7.85 8.67 3.20
N TRP A 76 8.23 8.97 1.96
CA TRP A 76 7.42 9.80 1.07
C TRP A 76 6.11 9.11 0.67
N ILE A 77 6.13 7.82 0.34
CA ILE A 77 4.92 7.02 0.06
C ILE A 77 4.00 6.94 1.29
N SER A 78 4.55 6.71 2.49
CA SER A 78 3.78 6.71 3.73
C SER A 78 3.11 8.07 3.97
N ARG A 79 3.83 9.17 3.73
CA ARG A 79 3.26 10.53 3.85
C ARG A 79 2.11 10.74 2.87
N LEU A 80 2.28 10.33 1.61
CA LEU A 80 1.25 10.40 0.58
C LEU A 80 0.00 9.60 0.95
N THR A 81 0.20 8.41 1.54
CA THR A 81 -0.88 7.55 2.04
C THR A 81 -1.68 8.26 3.13
N ILE A 82 -1.00 8.87 4.11
CA ILE A 82 -1.64 9.60 5.23
C ILE A 82 -2.43 10.81 4.73
N THR A 83 -1.92 11.53 3.72
CA THR A 83 -2.59 12.70 3.15
C THR A 83 -3.76 12.35 2.22
N GLY A 84 -4.03 11.07 1.96
CA GLY A 84 -5.11 10.63 1.08
C GLY A 84 -4.79 10.72 -0.42
N PHE A 85 -3.51 10.90 -0.78
CA PHE A 85 -3.05 10.97 -2.17
C PHE A 85 -2.03 9.85 -2.46
N PRO A 86 -2.44 8.57 -2.42
CA PRO A 86 -1.52 7.46 -2.55
C PRO A 86 -0.84 7.44 -3.93
N ALA A 87 0.44 7.06 -3.94
CA ALA A 87 1.24 7.08 -5.16
C ALA A 87 0.90 5.91 -6.10
N THR A 88 0.87 6.18 -7.40
CA THR A 88 0.82 5.12 -8.41
C THR A 88 2.21 4.50 -8.61
N PRO A 89 2.30 3.24 -9.10
CA PRO A 89 3.59 2.65 -9.48
C PRO A 89 4.38 3.51 -10.48
N MET A 90 3.72 4.20 -11.40
CA MET A 90 4.41 5.08 -12.34
C MET A 90 5.07 6.25 -11.59
N LEU A 91 4.31 6.92 -10.73
CA LEU A 91 4.80 8.05 -9.94
C LEU A 91 5.97 7.65 -9.01
N VAL A 92 5.93 6.45 -8.44
CA VAL A 92 7.05 5.93 -7.63
C VAL A 92 8.32 5.72 -8.47
N LYS A 93 8.20 5.28 -9.73
CA LYS A 93 9.35 5.18 -10.64
C LYS A 93 9.90 6.55 -11.02
N GLU A 94 9.02 7.50 -11.33
CA GLU A 94 9.41 8.88 -11.64
C GLU A 94 10.18 9.51 -10.48
N MET A 95 9.70 9.33 -9.25
CA MET A 95 10.38 9.80 -8.04
C MET A 95 11.74 9.10 -7.85
N ALA A 96 11.82 7.80 -8.12
CA ALA A 96 13.08 7.07 -8.06
C ALA A 96 14.11 7.57 -9.10
N ASP A 97 13.66 7.90 -10.32
CA ASP A 97 14.52 8.51 -11.33
C ASP A 97 14.95 9.93 -10.92
N GLU A 98 14.07 10.70 -10.30
CA GLU A 98 14.41 12.02 -9.74
C GLU A 98 15.54 11.92 -8.70
N ILE A 99 15.47 10.94 -7.80
CA ILE A 99 16.52 10.69 -6.80
C ILE A 99 17.86 10.38 -7.49
N ARG A 100 17.85 9.54 -8.54
CA ARG A 100 19.07 9.19 -9.30
C ARG A 100 19.68 10.41 -10.01
N LEU A 101 18.84 11.22 -10.66
CA LEU A 101 19.27 12.45 -11.33
C LEU A 101 19.90 13.42 -10.34
N ARG A 102 19.29 13.61 -9.17
CA ARG A 102 19.84 14.45 -8.11
C ARG A 102 21.17 13.92 -7.58
N ARG A 103 21.33 12.61 -7.40
CA ARG A 103 22.59 11.99 -6.96
C ARG A 103 23.73 12.30 -7.93
N VAL A 104 23.50 12.13 -9.23
CA VAL A 104 24.50 12.43 -10.27
C VAL A 104 24.81 13.92 -10.31
N ARG A 105 23.80 14.79 -10.14
CA ARG A 105 24.02 16.24 -10.06
C ARG A 105 24.92 16.62 -8.90
N VAL A 106 24.71 16.04 -7.72
CA VAL A 106 25.53 16.30 -6.53
C VAL A 106 26.95 15.74 -6.68
N ALA A 107 27.10 14.54 -7.27
CA ALA A 107 28.40 13.89 -7.42
C ALA A 107 29.28 14.52 -8.51
N SER A 108 28.68 14.96 -9.61
CA SER A 108 29.40 15.40 -10.82
C SER A 108 29.27 16.89 -11.11
N SER A 109 28.53 17.66 -10.29
CA SER A 109 28.21 19.08 -10.51
C SER A 109 27.67 19.40 -11.91
N ARG A 110 27.08 18.40 -12.57
CA ARG A 110 26.53 18.47 -13.94
C ARG A 110 25.04 18.22 -13.87
N ASN A 111 24.29 18.78 -14.81
CA ASN A 111 22.89 18.38 -15.03
C ASN A 111 22.86 17.17 -15.98
N PRO A 112 22.68 15.94 -15.46
CA PRO A 112 22.50 14.79 -16.33
C PRO A 112 21.18 14.90 -17.08
N THR A 113 21.20 14.51 -18.35
CA THR A 113 19.96 14.36 -19.13
C THR A 113 19.37 12.99 -18.83
N SER A 114 18.04 12.84 -18.85
CA SER A 114 17.35 11.56 -18.61
C SER A 114 17.86 10.41 -19.50
N THR A 115 18.39 10.73 -20.68
CA THR A 115 19.02 9.80 -21.62
C THR A 115 20.37 9.22 -21.17
N GLU A 116 21.06 9.83 -20.22
CA GLU A 116 22.37 9.36 -19.72
C GLU A 116 22.22 8.28 -18.63
N ILE A 117 21.02 8.13 -18.06
CA ILE A 117 20.73 7.20 -16.98
C ILE A 117 19.91 6.03 -17.53
N PRO A 118 20.34 4.77 -17.34
CA PRO A 118 19.57 3.61 -17.78
C PRO A 118 18.17 3.61 -17.14
N PRO A 119 17.10 3.35 -17.91
CA PRO A 119 15.74 3.40 -17.40
C PRO A 119 15.52 2.37 -16.29
N ILE A 120 14.63 2.68 -15.35
CA ILE A 120 14.25 1.73 -14.29
C ILE A 120 13.48 0.56 -14.92
N GLY A 121 13.99 -0.65 -14.71
CA GLY A 121 13.38 -1.87 -15.22
C GLY A 121 11.94 -2.08 -14.71
N HIS A 122 11.13 -2.80 -15.51
CA HIS A 122 9.71 -3.04 -15.18
C HIS A 122 9.52 -3.72 -13.82
N GLU A 123 10.35 -4.71 -13.49
CA GLU A 123 10.36 -5.47 -12.24
C GLU A 123 10.86 -4.71 -11.00
N TRP A 124 11.40 -3.50 -11.16
CA TRP A 124 12.04 -2.80 -10.04
C TRP A 124 11.04 -2.54 -8.90
N ILE A 125 9.80 -2.16 -9.21
CA ILE A 125 8.77 -1.93 -8.20
C ILE A 125 8.43 -3.20 -7.42
N TYR A 126 8.34 -4.34 -8.10
CA TYR A 126 8.09 -5.61 -7.42
C TYR A 126 9.23 -5.96 -6.46
N ARG A 127 10.48 -5.77 -6.91
CA ARG A 127 11.67 -5.99 -6.07
C ARG A 127 11.75 -5.00 -4.90
N PHE A 128 11.39 -3.74 -5.12
CA PHE A 128 11.31 -2.70 -4.10
C PHE A 128 10.26 -3.05 -3.03
N GLN A 129 9.05 -3.44 -3.42
CA GLN A 129 8.02 -3.91 -2.47
C GLN A 129 8.45 -5.17 -1.72
N LYS A 130 9.19 -6.08 -2.37
CA LYS A 130 9.74 -7.26 -1.69
C LYS A 130 10.76 -6.90 -0.60
N ARG A 131 11.49 -5.79 -0.74
CA ARG A 131 12.41 -5.27 0.29
C ARG A 131 11.67 -4.50 1.40
N HIS A 132 10.53 -3.90 1.05
CA HIS A 132 9.70 -3.06 1.92
C HIS A 132 8.29 -3.66 2.11
N PRO A 133 8.14 -4.75 2.89
CA PRO A 133 6.87 -5.44 3.07
C PRO A 133 5.79 -4.59 3.76
N GLU A 134 6.17 -3.47 4.38
CA GLU A 134 5.27 -2.45 4.89
C GLU A 134 4.41 -1.81 3.78
N LEU A 135 4.93 -1.74 2.55
CA LEU A 135 4.21 -1.20 1.40
C LEU A 135 3.41 -2.30 0.70
N LYS A 136 2.10 -2.06 0.55
CA LYS A 136 1.20 -2.94 -0.19
C LYS A 136 0.67 -2.26 -1.44
N THR A 137 0.50 -3.06 -2.48
CA THR A 137 -0.24 -2.64 -3.67
C THR A 137 -1.73 -2.88 -3.42
N CYS A 138 -2.57 -1.91 -3.77
CA CYS A 138 -3.99 -2.18 -3.99
C CYS A 138 -4.59 -1.32 -5.11
N TYR A 139 -5.88 -1.50 -5.38
CA TYR A 139 -6.61 -0.71 -6.38
C TYR A 139 -7.44 0.35 -5.68
N SER A 140 -7.30 1.61 -6.10
CA SER A 140 -8.22 2.67 -5.69
C SER A 140 -9.59 2.44 -6.32
N ARG A 141 -10.64 2.81 -5.58
CA ARG A 141 -12.00 2.92 -6.11
C ARG A 141 -12.45 4.35 -5.88
N GLN A 142 -13.19 4.93 -6.82
CA GLN A 142 -13.84 6.21 -6.54
C GLN A 142 -15.10 5.94 -5.71
N LEU A 143 -15.31 6.74 -4.67
CA LEU A 143 -16.59 6.84 -3.98
C LEU A 143 -16.92 8.32 -3.93
N GLU A 144 -18.17 8.66 -4.21
CA GLU A 144 -18.61 10.03 -4.10
C GLU A 144 -18.48 10.54 -2.67
N SER A 145 -17.96 11.76 -2.53
CA SER A 145 -17.67 12.39 -1.24
C SER A 145 -18.91 12.49 -0.35
N ASN A 146 -20.06 12.78 -0.93
CA ASN A 146 -21.33 12.90 -0.20
C ASN A 146 -21.77 11.55 0.34
N ARG A 147 -21.70 10.49 -0.49
CA ARG A 147 -21.96 9.11 -0.05
C ARG A 147 -21.05 8.68 1.08
N ALA A 148 -19.77 9.02 1.02
CA ALA A 148 -18.81 8.68 2.08
C ALA A 148 -19.13 9.36 3.43
N LYS A 149 -19.67 10.58 3.40
CA LYS A 149 -19.99 11.38 4.59
C LYS A 149 -21.33 10.99 5.22
N GLU A 150 -22.33 10.65 4.40
CA GLU A 150 -23.70 10.40 4.87
C GLU A 150 -23.93 8.93 5.27
N ALA A 151 -23.14 8.00 4.74
CA ALA A 151 -23.23 6.56 5.03
C ALA A 151 -22.60 6.18 6.39
N THR A 152 -23.06 6.81 7.47
CA THR A 152 -22.71 6.38 8.84
C THR A 152 -23.48 5.12 9.23
N PRO A 153 -22.92 4.23 10.07
CA PRO A 153 -23.62 3.04 10.52
C PRO A 153 -25.00 3.34 11.11
N GLU A 154 -25.12 4.45 11.85
CA GLU A 154 -26.35 4.89 12.48
C GLU A 154 -27.41 5.29 11.44
N ASN A 155 -27.01 6.05 10.42
CA ASN A 155 -27.93 6.47 9.35
C ASN A 155 -28.41 5.28 8.52
N ILE A 156 -27.49 4.37 8.20
CA ILE A 156 -27.80 3.14 7.47
C ILE A 156 -28.78 2.29 8.27
N GLN A 157 -28.51 2.08 9.57
CA GLN A 157 -29.35 1.28 10.44
C GLN A 157 -30.75 1.89 10.61
N ALA A 158 -30.83 3.20 10.89
CA ALA A 158 -32.10 3.91 11.04
C ALA A 158 -32.95 3.84 9.77
N TRP A 159 -32.33 3.94 8.59
CA TRP A 159 -33.02 3.78 7.31
C TRP A 159 -33.58 2.36 7.16
N PHE A 160 -32.78 1.31 7.43
CA PHE A 160 -33.24 -0.08 7.32
C PHE A 160 -34.36 -0.41 8.31
N ASP A 161 -34.31 0.13 9.52
CA ASP A 161 -35.36 -0.09 10.53
C ASP A 161 -36.68 0.59 10.12
N ALA A 162 -36.62 1.82 9.59
CA ALA A 162 -37.79 2.52 9.05
C ALA A 162 -38.36 1.78 7.83
N PHE A 163 -37.50 1.29 6.93
CA PHE A 163 -37.87 0.53 5.75
C PHE A 163 -38.58 -0.78 6.12
N ARG A 164 -38.01 -1.57 7.05
CA ARG A 164 -38.63 -2.81 7.54
C ARG A 164 -40.00 -2.57 8.18
N THR A 165 -40.12 -1.51 8.97
CA THR A 165 -41.38 -1.15 9.63
C THR A 165 -42.48 -0.93 8.59
N ARG A 166 -42.19 -0.13 7.55
CA ARG A 166 -43.14 0.14 6.45
C ARG A 166 -43.47 -1.11 5.63
N LEU A 167 -42.49 -1.98 5.42
CA LEU A 167 -42.68 -3.22 4.66
C LEU A 167 -43.65 -4.17 5.38
N ILE A 168 -43.51 -4.29 6.71
CA ILE A 168 -44.40 -5.11 7.54
C ILE A 168 -45.81 -4.49 7.62
N GLU A 169 -45.93 -3.18 7.85
CA GLU A 169 -47.22 -2.48 7.96
C GLU A 169 -48.07 -2.61 6.70
N ARG A 170 -47.43 -2.49 5.52
CA ARG A 170 -48.10 -2.48 4.22
C ARG A 170 -48.28 -3.88 3.62
N LYS A 171 -47.65 -4.90 4.20
CA LYS A 171 -47.64 -6.30 3.72
C LYS A 171 -47.20 -6.42 2.25
N TYR A 172 -46.17 -5.67 1.86
CA TYR A 172 -45.61 -5.81 0.51
C TYR A 172 -44.97 -7.19 0.34
N GLU A 173 -45.22 -7.84 -0.80
CA GLU A 173 -44.50 -9.05 -1.17
C GLU A 173 -43.20 -8.69 -1.88
N LEU A 174 -42.23 -9.62 -1.89
CA LEU A 174 -40.95 -9.40 -2.59
C LEU A 174 -41.15 -9.16 -4.10
N ASP A 175 -42.25 -9.68 -4.66
CA ASP A 175 -42.64 -9.47 -6.06
C ASP A 175 -43.15 -8.04 -6.35
N ASP A 176 -43.46 -7.25 -5.32
CA ASP A 176 -43.85 -5.84 -5.43
C ASP A 176 -42.65 -4.88 -5.30
N MET A 177 -41.45 -5.42 -5.09
CA MET A 177 -40.23 -4.65 -4.88
C MET A 177 -39.43 -4.55 -6.17
N TYR A 178 -39.39 -3.35 -6.72
CA TYR A 178 -38.61 -3.04 -7.92
C TYR A 178 -37.38 -2.25 -7.52
N ASN A 179 -36.21 -2.66 -8.02
CA ASN A 179 -35.00 -1.85 -7.88
C ASN A 179 -34.97 -0.84 -9.02
N MET A 180 -34.90 0.44 -8.65
CA MET A 180 -34.68 1.55 -9.57
C MET A 180 -33.30 2.11 -9.26
N ASP A 181 -32.39 2.00 -10.21
CA ASP A 181 -31.12 2.72 -10.13
C ASP A 181 -30.90 3.59 -11.34
N GLU A 182 -30.23 4.70 -11.07
CA GLU A 182 -29.66 5.56 -12.08
C GLU A 182 -28.17 5.27 -12.13
N THR A 183 -27.71 4.78 -13.28
CA THR A 183 -26.30 4.52 -13.54
C THR A 183 -25.77 5.63 -14.42
N GLY A 184 -25.02 6.55 -13.81
CA GLY A 184 -24.26 7.57 -14.53
C GLY A 184 -22.98 6.97 -15.14
N PHE A 185 -22.71 7.28 -16.41
CA PHE A 185 -21.41 7.00 -17.04
C PHE A 185 -20.63 8.30 -17.22
N GLY A 186 -19.49 8.40 -16.54
CA GLY A 186 -18.65 9.59 -16.56
C GLY A 186 -17.69 9.53 -17.75
N VAL A 187 -17.79 10.47 -18.69
CA VAL A 187 -16.80 10.62 -19.76
C VAL A 187 -15.55 11.24 -19.13
N GLY A 188 -14.46 10.47 -19.05
CA GLY A 188 -13.22 10.90 -18.39
C GLY A 188 -13.04 10.40 -16.95
N SER A 189 -13.94 9.53 -16.45
CA SER A 189 -13.75 8.88 -15.15
C SER A 189 -12.47 8.04 -15.14
N THR A 190 -11.53 8.35 -14.25
CA THR A 190 -10.31 7.56 -14.06
C THR A 190 -10.70 6.18 -13.52
N GLN A 191 -10.42 5.13 -14.28
CA GLN A 191 -10.65 3.74 -13.87
C GLN A 191 -9.94 3.42 -12.55
N SER A 192 -10.35 2.33 -11.90
CA SER A 192 -9.66 1.78 -10.73
C SER A 192 -8.15 1.73 -11.00
N THR A 193 -7.38 2.52 -10.27
CA THR A 193 -5.95 2.69 -10.54
C THR A 193 -5.15 1.92 -9.50
N ARG A 194 -4.10 1.24 -9.96
CA ARG A 194 -3.16 0.57 -9.06
C ARG A 194 -2.39 1.63 -8.27
N ILE A 195 -2.40 1.51 -6.96
CA ILE A 195 -1.72 2.40 -6.01
C ILE A 195 -0.83 1.59 -5.06
N ILE A 196 0.16 2.26 -4.48
CA ILE A 196 1.06 1.74 -3.46
C ILE A 196 0.78 2.50 -2.17
N VAL A 197 0.42 1.78 -1.12
CA VAL A 197 0.04 2.32 0.18
C VAL A 197 0.85 1.69 1.29
N ASP A 198 1.09 2.46 2.35
CA ASP A 198 1.62 1.92 3.59
C ASP A 198 0.53 1.14 4.33
N SER A 199 0.77 -0.16 4.53
CA SER A 199 -0.18 -1.08 5.14
C SER A 199 -0.25 -1.02 6.66
N THR A 200 0.67 -0.30 7.30
CA THR A 200 0.61 0.00 8.73
C THR A 200 -0.46 1.04 9.05
N GLN A 201 -0.85 1.83 8.05
CA GLN A 201 -1.93 2.81 8.17
C GLN A 201 -3.27 2.08 7.99
N ASN A 202 -4.25 2.40 8.85
CA ASN A 202 -5.58 1.78 8.85
C ASN A 202 -6.44 2.32 7.69
N TRP A 203 -5.96 2.11 6.46
CA TRP A 203 -6.51 2.67 5.24
C TRP A 203 -7.15 1.55 4.40
N LYS A 204 -8.48 1.51 4.35
CA LYS A 204 -9.21 0.72 3.35
C LYS A 204 -8.99 1.39 2.00
N CYS A 205 -8.57 0.62 0.99
CA CYS A 205 -8.12 1.10 -0.32
C CYS A 205 -8.90 2.34 -0.80
N SER A 206 -8.13 3.39 -1.08
CA SER A 206 -8.56 4.78 -1.13
C SER A 206 -9.75 5.00 -2.04
N ILE A 207 -10.74 5.67 -1.46
CA ILE A 207 -11.75 6.47 -2.12
C ILE A 207 -11.04 7.68 -2.74
N THR A 208 -11.06 7.81 -4.07
CA THR A 208 -10.62 9.04 -4.75
C THR A 208 -11.84 9.89 -5.09
N TYR A 209 -11.82 11.15 -4.68
CA TYR A 209 -12.91 12.10 -4.94
C TYR A 209 -12.79 12.66 -6.35
N GLY A 210 -13.84 12.52 -7.16
CA GLY A 210 -13.94 13.10 -8.50
C GLY A 210 -15.29 13.78 -8.68
N HIS A 211 -15.32 14.86 -9.46
CA HIS A 211 -16.57 15.45 -9.94
C HIS A 211 -17.04 14.63 -11.14
N PHE A 212 -18.24 14.09 -11.06
CA PHE A 212 -18.84 13.36 -12.17
C PHE A 212 -19.48 14.35 -13.15
N GLN A 213 -19.13 14.24 -14.44
CA GLN A 213 -19.88 14.83 -15.56
C GLN A 213 -20.14 13.66 -16.51
N GLY A 214 -21.41 13.29 -16.67
CA GLY A 214 -21.78 12.05 -17.34
C GLY A 214 -23.18 12.09 -17.93
N SER A 215 -23.49 11.08 -18.73
CA SER A 215 -24.85 10.80 -19.20
C SER A 215 -25.52 9.81 -18.25
N GLU A 216 -26.81 10.01 -18.02
CA GLU A 216 -27.61 9.28 -17.05
C GLU A 216 -28.56 8.29 -17.77
N TYR A 217 -28.62 7.07 -17.24
CA TYR A 217 -29.57 6.05 -17.67
C TYR A 217 -30.29 5.50 -16.45
N GLU A 218 -31.60 5.36 -16.55
CA GLU A 218 -32.44 4.74 -15.53
C GLU A 218 -32.79 3.31 -15.94
N PHE A 219 -32.54 2.37 -15.04
CA PHE A 219 -32.91 0.96 -15.19
C PHE A 219 -33.88 0.54 -14.10
N CYS A 220 -34.96 -0.12 -14.50
CA CYS A 220 -35.87 -0.82 -13.59
C CYS A 220 -35.64 -2.33 -13.70
N MET A 221 -35.44 -3.01 -12.57
CA MET A 221 -35.43 -4.47 -12.49
C MET A 221 -36.45 -5.00 -11.47
N ASP A 222 -37.18 -6.04 -11.87
CA ASP A 222 -38.07 -6.79 -10.97
C ASP A 222 -37.35 -7.94 -10.25
N SER A 223 -38.03 -8.57 -9.29
CA SER A 223 -37.54 -9.73 -8.52
C SER A 223 -37.24 -10.97 -9.39
N LYS A 224 -37.69 -10.97 -10.65
CA LYS A 224 -37.61 -12.08 -11.62
C LYS A 224 -36.55 -11.83 -12.70
N GLY A 225 -35.87 -10.68 -12.66
CA GLY A 225 -34.78 -10.31 -13.56
C GLY A 225 -35.22 -9.67 -14.88
N HIS A 226 -36.48 -9.23 -15.02
CA HIS A 226 -36.91 -8.47 -16.18
C HIS A 226 -36.44 -7.02 -16.08
N THR A 227 -35.87 -6.51 -17.19
CA THR A 227 -35.34 -5.15 -17.26
C THR A 227 -36.20 -4.31 -18.20
N SER A 228 -36.58 -3.11 -17.76
CA SER A 228 -37.24 -2.11 -18.60
C SER A 228 -36.34 -0.89 -18.73
N LYS A 229 -36.03 -0.47 -19.97
CA LYS A 229 -35.22 0.73 -20.24
C LYS A 229 -36.16 1.93 -20.33
N LEU A 230 -36.04 2.89 -19.40
CA LEU A 230 -37.06 3.94 -19.24
C LEU A 230 -36.79 5.24 -20.00
N ALA A 231 -35.55 5.71 -20.14
CA ALA A 231 -35.20 6.82 -21.05
C ALA A 231 -33.68 7.05 -21.11
N VAL A 232 -33.24 7.90 -22.05
CA VAL A 232 -31.95 8.60 -22.02
C VAL A 232 -32.24 10.06 -21.64
N LEU A 233 -31.68 10.55 -20.54
CA LEU A 233 -31.76 11.96 -20.16
C LEU A 233 -30.47 12.66 -20.64
N TYR A 234 -30.63 13.80 -21.32
CA TYR A 234 -29.55 14.63 -21.87
C TYR A 234 -29.24 15.83 -20.97
#